data_AF-A0A2N2MCQ4-F1
#
_entry.id   AF-A0A2N2MCQ4-F1
#
_cell.length_a   1.000
_cell.length_b   1.000
_cell.length_c   1.000
_cell.angle_alpha   90.00
_cell.angle_beta   90.00
_cell.angle_gamma   90.00
#
_symmetry.space_group_name_H-M   'P 1'
#
loop_
_entity.id
_entity.type
_entity.pdbx_description
1 polymer ?
#
loop_
_entity_poly.entity_id
_entity_poly.type
_entity_poly.pdbx_seq_one_letter_code
_entity_poly.pdbx_strand_id
1 'polypeptide(L)'
;MSENLAQIRYLAANYSRLQGLRSVPVGLFIAATGIWVNLPVGQDGDIGAPLVMIVITSLAYFLVDRYYARTFGQVNPTGKERNREIFISVLWGALAFLAFGFDTAKILPISVFGLAFAVAMSIDLLRPSARPSFQNTPEAFLAPILVGVAALLPALGILWWQALGMQTSLAGMLVVIGTLMTISGMIGHLRFTRLLARVQEARNAQSL
;
A
#
# COMPACT_ATOMS: atom_id res chain seq x y z
N MET A 1 -22.61 0.89 26.85
CA MET A 1 -22.63 -0.47 26.24
C MET A 1 -22.65 -0.44 24.70
N SER A 2 -23.34 0.51 24.06
CA SER A 2 -23.40 0.65 22.59
C SER A 2 -22.06 0.95 21.90
N GLU A 3 -21.18 1.72 22.54
CA GLU A 3 -19.91 2.18 21.95
C GLU A 3 -18.88 1.06 21.75
N ASN A 4 -18.77 0.12 22.70
CA ASN A 4 -17.88 -1.04 22.62
C ASN A 4 -18.28 -2.00 21.49
N LEU A 5 -19.58 -2.24 21.29
CA LEU A 5 -20.07 -3.09 20.21
C LEU A 5 -19.83 -2.45 18.83
N ALA A 6 -20.01 -1.13 18.70
CA ALA A 6 -19.68 -0.42 17.47
C ALA A 6 -18.19 -0.51 17.13
N GLN A 7 -17.31 -0.43 18.15
CA GLN A 7 -15.86 -0.57 17.96
C GLN A 7 -15.45 -1.96 17.51
N ILE A 8 -16.01 -3.01 18.12
CA ILE A 8 -15.72 -4.40 17.75
C ILE A 8 -16.20 -4.68 16.33
N ARG A 9 -17.43 -4.24 15.97
CA ARG A 9 -17.95 -4.37 14.60
C ARG A 9 -17.08 -3.63 13.59
N TYR A 10 -16.60 -2.44 13.93
CA TYR A 10 -15.68 -1.67 13.10
C TYR A 10 -14.36 -2.42 12.87
N LEU A 11 -13.75 -2.91 13.96
CA LEU A 11 -12.50 -3.68 13.91
C LEU A 11 -12.65 -4.95 13.06
N ALA A 12 -13.74 -5.69 13.24
CA ALA A 12 -14.02 -6.91 12.48
C ALA A 12 -14.25 -6.61 10.98
N ALA A 13 -15.05 -5.58 10.67
CA ALA A 13 -15.37 -5.22 9.28
C ALA A 13 -14.16 -4.66 8.51
N ASN A 14 -13.20 -4.06 9.20
CA ASN A 14 -12.01 -3.45 8.58
C ASN A 14 -10.72 -4.22 8.89
N TYR A 15 -10.82 -5.42 9.46
CA TYR A 15 -9.67 -6.18 9.97
C TYR A 15 -8.59 -6.35 8.90
N SER A 16 -8.96 -6.75 7.67
CA SER A 16 -8.01 -6.95 6.56
C SER A 16 -7.27 -5.67 6.17
N ARG A 17 -7.89 -4.50 6.28
CA ARG A 17 -7.26 -3.19 5.95
C ARG A 17 -6.36 -2.68 7.06
N LEU A 18 -6.67 -3.04 8.31
CA LEU A 18 -5.90 -2.62 9.48
C LEU A 18 -4.57 -3.40 9.62
N GLN A 19 -4.37 -4.44 8.82
CA GLN A 19 -3.14 -5.22 8.76
C GLN A 19 -2.03 -4.48 7.97
N GLY A 20 -1.72 -3.24 8.37
CA GLY A 20 -0.75 -2.38 7.66
C GLY A 20 0.63 -3.04 7.45
N LEU A 21 1.07 -3.90 8.36
CA LEU A 21 2.32 -4.64 8.20
C LEU A 21 2.34 -5.56 6.96
N ARG A 22 1.18 -5.96 6.41
CA ARG A 22 1.12 -6.73 5.15
C ARG A 22 1.50 -5.91 3.93
N SER A 23 1.35 -4.58 3.96
CA SER A 23 1.79 -3.72 2.86
C SER A 23 3.29 -3.46 2.89
N VAL A 24 3.97 -3.69 4.02
CA VAL A 24 5.41 -3.41 4.19
C VAL A 24 6.27 -4.26 3.25
N PRO A 25 6.16 -5.60 3.19
CA PRO A 25 6.93 -6.39 2.23
C PRO A 25 6.69 -5.97 0.78
N VAL A 26 5.45 -5.64 0.45
CA VAL A 26 5.05 -5.20 -0.90
C VAL A 26 5.65 -3.83 -1.23
N GLY A 27 5.61 -2.88 -0.30
CA GLY A 27 6.22 -1.56 -0.47
C GLY A 27 7.73 -1.64 -0.62
N LEU A 28 8.40 -2.45 0.20
CA LEU A 28 9.84 -2.72 0.08
C LEU A 28 10.19 -3.35 -1.26
N PHE A 29 9.41 -4.32 -1.73
CA PHE A 29 9.59 -4.93 -3.04
C PHE A 29 9.49 -3.91 -4.18
N ILE A 30 8.47 -3.05 -4.15
CA ILE A 30 8.26 -2.01 -5.17
C ILE A 30 9.44 -1.04 -5.17
N ALA A 31 9.88 -0.57 -4.01
CA ALA A 31 11.02 0.34 -3.90
C ALA A 31 12.32 -0.32 -4.37
N ALA A 32 12.58 -1.56 -3.94
CA ALA A 32 13.74 -2.34 -4.36
C ALA A 32 13.75 -2.59 -5.87
N THR A 33 12.58 -2.80 -6.49
CA THR A 33 12.45 -2.92 -7.95
C THR A 33 12.83 -1.62 -8.65
N GLY A 34 12.38 -0.47 -8.14
CA GLY A 34 12.78 0.84 -8.67
C GLY A 34 14.29 1.08 -8.59
N ILE A 35 14.92 0.70 -7.47
CA ILE A 35 16.37 0.76 -7.31
C ILE A 35 17.08 -0.20 -8.28
N TRP A 36 16.61 -1.45 -8.38
CA TRP A 36 17.21 -2.48 -9.23
C TRP A 36 17.21 -2.08 -10.72
N VAL A 37 16.09 -1.58 -11.26
CA VAL A 37 16.01 -1.07 -12.65
C VAL A 37 16.99 0.08 -12.90
N ASN A 38 17.39 0.81 -11.85
CA ASN A 38 18.34 1.90 -11.94
C ASN A 38 19.82 1.45 -11.96
N LEU A 39 20.11 0.21 -11.57
CA LEU A 39 21.47 -0.36 -11.55
C LEU A 39 21.84 -0.96 -12.91
N PRO A 40 23.13 -0.98 -13.29
CA PRO A 40 23.57 -1.54 -14.58
C PRO A 40 23.06 -2.97 -14.84
N VAL A 41 23.11 -3.84 -13.83
CA VAL A 41 22.61 -5.23 -13.92
C VAL A 41 21.12 -5.29 -14.27
N GLY A 42 20.32 -4.35 -13.78
CA GLY A 42 18.91 -4.25 -14.12
C GLY A 42 18.68 -3.75 -15.55
N GLN A 43 19.58 -2.91 -16.06
CA GLN A 43 19.52 -2.38 -17.43
C GLN A 43 19.87 -3.44 -18.47
N ASP A 44 20.74 -4.37 -18.12
CA ASP A 44 21.09 -5.53 -18.95
C ASP A 44 19.93 -6.54 -19.05
N GLY A 45 18.83 -6.33 -18.31
CA GLY A 45 17.63 -7.16 -18.36
C GLY A 45 17.73 -8.45 -17.54
N ASP A 46 18.64 -8.52 -16.56
CA ASP A 46 18.77 -9.69 -15.69
C ASP A 46 17.52 -9.90 -14.80
N ILE A 47 16.70 -10.88 -15.16
CA ILE A 47 15.50 -11.24 -14.40
C ILE A 47 15.79 -12.04 -13.12
N GLY A 48 17.03 -12.48 -12.89
CA GLY A 48 17.42 -13.27 -11.73
C GLY A 48 17.17 -12.55 -10.40
N ALA A 49 17.63 -11.30 -10.29
CA ALA A 49 17.42 -10.49 -9.09
C ALA A 49 15.93 -10.24 -8.78
N PRO A 50 15.08 -9.80 -9.74
CA PRO A 50 13.63 -9.72 -9.54
C PRO A 50 12.97 -11.02 -9.06
N LEU A 51 13.36 -12.17 -9.62
CA LEU A 51 12.82 -13.47 -9.19
C LEU A 51 13.15 -13.77 -7.73
N VAL A 52 14.39 -13.52 -7.31
CA VAL A 52 14.80 -13.67 -5.90
C VAL A 52 14.02 -12.70 -5.01
N MET A 53 13.86 -11.44 -5.42
CA MET A 53 13.06 -10.45 -4.68
C MET A 53 11.60 -10.90 -4.54
N ILE A 54 10.99 -11.49 -5.56
CA ILE A 54 9.61 -12.03 -5.50
C ILE A 54 9.53 -13.15 -4.46
N VAL A 55 10.49 -14.07 -4.43
CA VAL A 55 10.52 -15.16 -3.44
C VAL A 55 10.65 -14.63 -2.02
N ILE A 56 11.58 -13.70 -1.78
CA ILE A 56 11.79 -13.07 -0.47
C ILE A 56 10.53 -12.34 -0.01
N THR A 57 9.92 -11.55 -0.89
CA THR A 57 8.70 -10.80 -0.57
C THR A 57 7.52 -11.72 -0.30
N SER A 58 7.38 -12.80 -1.08
CA SER A 58 6.33 -13.80 -0.87
C SER A 58 6.48 -14.49 0.49
N LEU A 59 7.71 -14.85 0.85
CA LEU A 59 8.02 -15.43 2.16
C LEU A 59 7.73 -14.45 3.30
N ALA A 60 8.18 -13.20 3.18
CA ALA A 60 7.94 -12.16 4.18
C ALA A 60 6.43 -11.89 4.35
N TYR A 61 5.69 -11.80 3.24
CA TYR A 61 4.23 -11.63 3.27
C TYR A 61 3.54 -12.80 3.97
N PHE A 62 3.94 -14.04 3.67
CA PHE A 62 3.43 -15.24 4.33
C PHE A 62 3.72 -15.25 5.84
N LEU A 63 4.93 -14.88 6.25
CA LEU A 63 5.30 -14.78 7.66
C LEU A 63 4.48 -13.72 8.40
N VAL A 64 4.24 -12.56 7.78
CA VAL A 64 3.38 -11.51 8.34
C VAL A 64 1.94 -11.99 8.46
N ASP A 65 1.39 -12.67 7.46
CA ASP A 65 0.04 -13.25 7.52
C ASP A 65 -0.06 -14.27 8.67
N ARG A 66 0.93 -15.15 8.80
CA ARG A 66 0.96 -16.14 9.89
C ARG A 66 1.08 -15.49 11.26
N TYR A 67 1.85 -14.41 11.37
CA TYR A 67 1.94 -13.59 12.58
C TYR A 67 0.57 -13.01 12.95
N TYR A 68 -0.14 -12.36 12.02
CA TYR A 68 -1.48 -11.82 12.30
C TYR A 68 -2.48 -12.90 12.72
N ALA A 69 -2.49 -14.02 12.00
CA ALA A 69 -3.37 -15.14 12.30
C ALA A 69 -3.13 -15.71 13.71
N ARG A 70 -1.87 -15.78 14.14
CA ARG A 70 -1.50 -16.27 15.49
C ARG A 70 -1.81 -15.24 16.59
N THR A 71 -1.52 -13.97 16.36
CA THR A 71 -1.62 -12.93 17.40
C THR A 71 -3.03 -12.37 17.57
N PHE A 72 -3.79 -12.23 16.48
CA PHE A 72 -5.08 -11.55 16.49
C PHE A 72 -6.25 -12.44 16.01
N GLY A 73 -5.97 -13.68 15.64
CA GLY A 73 -6.96 -14.58 15.02
C GLY A 73 -7.19 -14.29 13.55
N GLN A 74 -8.22 -14.92 12.96
CA GLN A 74 -8.58 -14.76 11.56
C GLN A 74 -10.03 -14.28 11.43
N VAL A 75 -10.25 -13.28 10.58
CA VAL A 75 -11.58 -12.88 10.12
C VAL A 75 -11.69 -13.30 8.66
N ASN A 76 -12.55 -14.28 8.40
CA ASN A 76 -12.78 -14.74 7.04
C ASN A 76 -13.76 -13.79 6.35
N PRO A 77 -13.39 -13.16 5.22
CA PRO A 77 -14.32 -12.35 4.45
C PRO A 77 -15.44 -13.25 3.91
N THR A 78 -16.63 -12.66 3.73
CA THR A 78 -17.71 -13.38 3.06
C THR A 78 -17.33 -13.68 1.60
N GLY A 79 -17.86 -14.74 0.99
CA GLY A 79 -17.56 -15.06 -0.41
C GLY A 79 -17.84 -13.92 -1.38
N LYS A 80 -18.88 -13.11 -1.12
CA LYS A 80 -19.21 -11.90 -1.89
C LYS A 80 -18.13 -10.82 -1.77
N GLU A 81 -17.65 -10.56 -0.56
CA GLU A 81 -16.57 -9.59 -0.33
C GLU A 81 -15.26 -10.05 -0.97
N ARG A 82 -14.96 -11.36 -0.88
CA ARG A 82 -13.78 -11.95 -1.50
C ARG A 82 -13.80 -11.81 -3.02
N ASN A 83 -14.93 -12.11 -3.66
CA ASN A 83 -15.08 -11.94 -5.11
C ASN A 83 -14.94 -10.48 -5.52
N ARG A 84 -15.52 -9.54 -4.74
CA ARG A 84 -15.35 -8.11 -4.98
C ARG A 84 -13.90 -7.67 -4.85
N GLU A 85 -13.19 -8.15 -3.83
CA GLU A 85 -11.77 -7.89 -3.63
C GLU A 85 -10.95 -8.38 -4.83
N ILE A 86 -11.13 -9.63 -5.25
CA ILE A 86 -10.44 -10.20 -6.42
C ILE A 86 -10.73 -9.38 -7.68
N PHE A 87 -11.99 -9.07 -7.95
CA PHE A 87 -12.37 -8.27 -9.11
C PHE A 87 -11.69 -6.89 -9.11
N ILE A 88 -11.73 -6.19 -7.98
CA ILE A 88 -11.07 -4.89 -7.83
C ILE A 88 -9.56 -5.02 -7.99
N SER A 89 -8.93 -6.04 -7.41
CA SER A 89 -7.49 -6.29 -7.55
C SER A 89 -7.08 -6.58 -8.99
N VAL A 90 -7.85 -7.39 -9.72
CA VAL A 90 -7.61 -7.67 -11.15
C VAL A 90 -7.77 -6.41 -11.98
N LEU A 91 -8.82 -5.62 -11.74
CA LEU A 91 -9.05 -4.36 -12.44
C LEU A 91 -7.91 -3.37 -12.22
N TRP A 92 -7.48 -3.16 -10.98
CA TRP A 92 -6.34 -2.28 -10.68
C TRP A 92 -5.02 -2.81 -11.20
N GLY A 93 -4.81 -4.13 -11.18
CA GLY A 93 -3.64 -4.76 -11.78
C GLY A 93 -3.57 -4.50 -13.29
N ALA A 94 -4.69 -4.64 -13.99
CA ALA A 94 -4.78 -4.34 -15.42
C ALA A 94 -4.52 -2.86 -15.72
N LEU A 95 -5.12 -1.94 -14.95
CA LEU A 95 -4.89 -0.50 -15.11
C LEU A 95 -3.43 -0.12 -14.83
N ALA A 96 -2.83 -0.67 -13.78
CA ALA A 96 -1.42 -0.44 -13.46
C ALA A 96 -0.48 -0.97 -14.56
N PHE A 97 -0.80 -2.13 -15.14
CA PHE A 97 -0.04 -2.71 -16.25
C PHE A 97 -0.13 -1.85 -17.51
N LEU A 98 -1.32 -1.37 -17.87
CA LEU A 98 -1.50 -0.43 -18.98
C LEU A 98 -0.72 0.88 -18.74
N ALA A 99 -0.83 1.45 -17.54
CA ALA A 99 -0.11 2.66 -17.16
C ALA A 99 1.41 2.50 -17.21
N PHE A 100 1.92 1.34 -16.78
CA PHE A 100 3.32 0.96 -16.93
C PHE A 100 3.75 0.91 -18.41
N GLY A 101 2.90 0.40 -19.30
CA GLY A 101 3.14 0.39 -20.74
C GLY A 101 3.27 1.81 -21.32
N PHE A 102 2.38 2.74 -20.93
CA PHE A 102 2.45 4.14 -21.34
C PHE A 102 3.72 4.85 -20.88
N ASP A 103 4.12 4.65 -19.61
CA ASP A 103 5.33 5.25 -19.05
C ASP A 103 6.59 4.69 -19.73
N THR A 104 6.62 3.38 -20.00
CA THR A 104 7.74 2.73 -20.70
C THR A 104 7.86 3.22 -22.16
N ALA A 105 6.73 3.42 -22.83
CA ALA A 105 6.69 3.96 -24.20
C ALA A 105 7.02 5.46 -24.28
N LYS A 106 7.13 6.16 -23.14
CA LYS A 106 7.44 7.60 -23.05
C LYS A 106 6.51 8.49 -23.89
N ILE A 107 5.24 8.10 -24.00
CA ILE A 107 4.26 8.77 -24.87
C ILE A 107 3.84 10.13 -24.29
N LEU A 108 3.75 10.23 -22.97
CA LEU A 108 3.24 11.41 -22.27
C LEU A 108 4.29 12.01 -21.34
N PRO A 109 4.33 13.34 -21.16
CA PRO A 109 5.24 14.01 -20.23
C PRO A 109 4.71 13.96 -18.79
N ILE A 110 4.08 12.86 -18.38
CA ILE A 110 3.57 12.61 -17.02
C ILE A 110 3.84 11.14 -16.68
N SER A 111 3.92 10.79 -15.40
CA SER A 111 3.88 9.38 -15.01
C SER A 111 2.44 8.91 -14.88
N VAL A 112 1.93 8.24 -15.91
CA VAL A 112 0.61 7.60 -15.92
C VAL A 112 0.56 6.52 -14.84
N PHE A 113 1.67 5.80 -14.62
CA PHE A 113 1.78 4.81 -13.54
C PHE A 113 1.59 5.47 -12.17
N GLY A 114 2.28 6.58 -11.93
CA GLY A 114 2.14 7.38 -10.73
C GLY A 114 0.72 7.87 -10.48
N LEU A 115 0.07 8.42 -11.52
CA LEU A 115 -1.31 8.88 -11.43
C LEU A 115 -2.29 7.75 -11.14
N ALA A 116 -2.12 6.58 -11.77
CA ALA A 116 -2.95 5.42 -11.50
C ALA A 116 -2.89 5.01 -10.01
N PHE A 117 -1.68 5.02 -9.42
CA PHE A 117 -1.51 4.78 -7.99
C PHE A 117 -2.10 5.88 -7.12
N ALA A 118 -1.90 7.16 -7.45
CA ALA A 118 -2.49 8.27 -6.71
C ALA A 118 -4.03 8.17 -6.66
N VAL A 119 -4.66 7.83 -7.79
CA VAL A 119 -6.11 7.61 -7.89
C VAL A 119 -6.53 6.38 -7.08
N ALA A 120 -5.82 5.25 -7.21
CA ALA A 120 -6.13 4.03 -6.45
C ALA A 120 -6.09 4.28 -4.94
N MET A 121 -5.08 5.01 -4.46
CA MET A 121 -4.95 5.41 -3.06
C MET A 121 -6.07 6.37 -2.63
N SER A 122 -6.42 7.33 -3.49
CA SER A 122 -7.51 8.29 -3.21
C SER A 122 -8.88 7.61 -3.12
N ILE A 123 -9.12 6.57 -3.91
CA ILE A 123 -10.39 5.82 -3.87
C ILE A 123 -10.58 5.12 -2.51
N ASP A 124 -9.50 4.71 -1.84
CA ASP A 124 -9.63 4.13 -0.51
C ASP A 124 -10.08 5.16 0.54
N LEU A 125 -9.84 6.46 0.31
CA LEU A 125 -10.38 7.56 1.12
C LEU A 125 -11.90 7.73 0.94
N LEU A 126 -12.40 7.49 -0.28
CA LEU A 126 -13.82 7.67 -0.63
C LEU A 126 -14.71 6.52 -0.14
N ARG A 127 -14.12 5.36 0.19
CA ARG A 127 -14.89 4.20 0.64
C ARG A 127 -15.51 4.50 2.00
N PRO A 128 -16.85 4.39 2.18
CA PRO A 128 -17.46 4.59 3.49
C PRO A 128 -16.88 3.61 4.50
N SER A 129 -16.11 4.10 5.47
CA SER A 129 -15.70 3.32 6.64
C SER A 129 -16.58 3.72 7.81
N ALA A 130 -16.98 2.76 8.63
CA ALA A 130 -17.92 2.99 9.72
C ALA A 130 -17.39 3.89 10.87
N ARG A 131 -16.16 4.42 10.78
CA ARG A 131 -15.64 5.44 11.72
C ARG A 131 -14.77 6.49 10.99
N PRO A 132 -15.19 7.77 10.95
CA PRO A 132 -14.44 8.84 10.28
C PRO A 132 -13.04 9.09 10.89
N SER A 133 -12.86 8.77 12.17
CA SER A 133 -11.56 8.94 12.85
C SER A 133 -10.42 8.12 12.25
N PHE A 134 -10.71 7.02 11.55
CA PHE A 134 -9.66 6.20 10.94
C PHE A 134 -9.29 6.63 9.52
N GLN A 135 -10.19 7.34 8.84
CA GLN A 135 -9.96 7.90 7.49
C GLN A 135 -9.22 9.22 7.54
N ASN A 136 -9.43 10.02 8.59
CA ASN A 136 -8.87 11.36 8.71
C ASN A 136 -7.42 11.38 9.19
N THR A 137 -6.63 10.41 8.75
CA THR A 137 -5.23 10.34 9.16
C THR A 137 -4.35 10.96 8.11
N PRO A 138 -3.42 11.83 8.51
CA PRO A 138 -2.67 12.66 7.59
C PRO A 138 -1.94 11.83 6.53
N GLU A 139 -1.45 10.64 6.89
CA GLU A 139 -0.79 9.72 5.97
C GLU A 139 -1.68 9.27 4.80
N ALA A 140 -3.00 9.15 5.01
CA ALA A 140 -3.94 8.71 4.01
C ALA A 140 -4.17 9.78 2.92
N PHE A 141 -4.06 11.06 3.28
CA PHE A 141 -4.16 12.19 2.35
C PHE A 141 -2.80 12.56 1.75
N LEU A 142 -1.75 12.57 2.57
CA LEU A 142 -0.42 12.99 2.14
C LEU A 142 0.13 12.05 1.06
N ALA A 143 -0.02 10.74 1.21
CA ALA A 143 0.54 9.80 0.25
C ALA A 143 -0.01 9.95 -1.18
N PRO A 144 -1.34 9.94 -1.45
CA PRO A 144 -1.85 10.17 -2.79
C PRO A 144 -1.53 11.57 -3.33
N ILE A 145 -1.51 12.61 -2.49
CA ILE A 145 -1.12 13.97 -2.91
C ILE A 145 0.34 13.99 -3.36
N LEU A 146 1.26 13.45 -2.56
CA LEU A 146 2.69 13.41 -2.89
C LEU A 146 2.96 12.62 -4.16
N VAL A 147 2.33 11.45 -4.31
CA VAL A 147 2.44 10.63 -5.53
C VAL A 147 1.84 11.38 -6.73
N GLY A 148 0.68 12.01 -6.58
CA GLY A 148 0.03 12.77 -7.65
C GLY A 148 0.86 13.99 -8.10
N VAL A 149 1.40 14.76 -7.16
CA VAL A 149 2.30 15.88 -7.46
C VAL A 149 3.55 15.36 -8.18
N ALA A 150 4.23 14.35 -7.64
CA ALA A 150 5.42 13.77 -8.27
C ALA A 150 5.13 13.24 -9.70
N ALA A 151 3.95 12.66 -9.93
CA ALA A 151 3.54 12.17 -11.23
C ALA A 151 3.35 13.29 -12.28
N LEU A 152 2.96 14.49 -11.84
CA LEU A 152 2.67 15.65 -12.70
C LEU A 152 3.88 16.56 -12.93
N LEU A 153 4.87 16.57 -12.03
CA LEU A 153 6.11 17.36 -12.17
C LEU A 153 6.82 17.23 -13.54
N PRO A 154 6.93 16.03 -14.18
CA PRO A 154 7.53 15.94 -15.50
C PRO A 154 6.84 16.81 -16.57
N ALA A 155 5.54 17.12 -16.44
CA ALA A 155 4.81 17.95 -17.41
C ALA A 155 5.24 19.41 -17.36
N LEU A 156 5.82 19.81 -16.24
CA LEU A 156 6.41 21.14 -16.02
C LEU A 156 7.91 21.17 -16.39
N GLY A 157 8.44 20.08 -16.96
CA GLY A 157 9.88 19.93 -17.24
C GLY A 157 10.73 19.65 -15.99
N ILE A 158 10.12 19.36 -14.84
CA ILE A 158 10.83 19.14 -13.58
C ILE A 158 11.20 17.66 -13.44
N LEU A 159 12.49 17.37 -13.59
CA LEU A 159 13.06 16.01 -13.54
C LEU A 159 13.40 15.58 -12.10
N TRP A 160 12.44 15.65 -11.18
CA TRP A 160 12.65 15.43 -9.74
C TRP A 160 13.32 14.08 -9.39
N TRP A 161 13.10 13.04 -10.19
CA TRP A 161 13.68 11.71 -9.96
C TRP A 161 15.20 11.71 -10.13
N GLN A 162 15.77 12.63 -10.92
CA GLN A 162 17.21 12.78 -11.05
C GLN A 162 17.86 13.25 -9.73
N ALA A 163 17.13 14.02 -8.92
CA ALA A 163 17.60 14.39 -7.58
C ALA A 163 17.72 13.18 -6.64
N LEU A 164 17.01 12.09 -6.94
CA LEU A 164 17.14 10.80 -6.25
C LEU A 164 18.19 9.88 -6.89
N GLY A 165 18.93 10.35 -7.90
CA GLY A 165 19.88 9.53 -8.66
C GLY A 165 19.22 8.52 -9.59
N MET A 166 17.94 8.69 -9.92
CA MET A 166 17.20 7.78 -10.79
C MET A 166 17.32 8.21 -12.25
N GLN A 167 17.45 7.23 -13.14
CA GLN A 167 17.59 7.46 -14.59
C GLN A 167 16.24 7.68 -15.28
N THR A 168 15.16 7.11 -14.74
CA THR A 168 13.80 7.22 -15.31
C THR A 168 12.80 7.69 -14.25
N SER A 169 11.75 8.39 -14.71
CA SER A 169 10.63 8.81 -13.86
C SER A 169 9.92 7.61 -13.23
N LEU A 170 9.76 6.52 -13.99
CA LEU A 170 9.16 5.28 -13.53
C LEU A 170 9.93 4.67 -12.34
N ALA A 171 11.27 4.56 -12.44
CA ALA A 171 12.10 4.08 -11.33
C ALA A 171 11.95 4.96 -10.08
N GLY A 172 11.99 6.29 -10.27
CA GLY A 172 11.72 7.23 -9.18
C GLY A 172 10.35 7.03 -8.55
N MET A 173 9.31 6.83 -9.35
CA MET A 173 7.94 6.62 -8.86
C MET A 173 7.80 5.31 -8.09
N LEU A 174 8.42 4.23 -8.55
CA LEU A 174 8.46 2.97 -7.80
C LEU A 174 9.10 3.18 -6.41
N VAL A 175 10.22 3.90 -6.33
CA VAL A 175 10.88 4.19 -5.04
C VAL A 175 9.97 5.02 -4.13
N VAL A 176 9.36 6.10 -4.63
CA VAL A 176 8.45 6.96 -3.85
C VAL A 176 7.23 6.17 -3.36
N ILE A 177 6.55 5.46 -4.25
CA ILE A 177 5.34 4.68 -3.91
C ILE A 177 5.69 3.58 -2.90
N GLY A 178 6.76 2.80 -3.15
CA GLY A 178 7.17 1.73 -2.26
C GLY A 178 7.57 2.23 -0.86
N THR A 179 8.25 3.36 -0.79
CA THR A 179 8.62 4.01 0.48
C THR A 179 7.38 4.48 1.24
N LEU A 180 6.47 5.20 0.58
CA LEU A 180 5.23 5.68 1.20
C LEU A 180 4.36 4.50 1.67
N MET A 181 4.20 3.45 0.86
CA MET A 181 3.46 2.24 1.25
C MET A 181 4.07 1.54 2.47
N THR A 182 5.40 1.53 2.58
CA THR A 182 6.12 0.96 3.72
C THR A 182 5.86 1.78 4.99
N ILE A 183 6.03 3.10 4.91
CA ILE A 183 5.81 4.01 6.04
C ILE A 183 4.34 3.96 6.50
N SER A 184 3.39 4.08 5.57
CA SER A 184 1.96 3.99 5.87
C SER A 184 1.59 2.63 6.47
N GLY A 185 2.18 1.54 5.99
CA GLY A 185 1.99 0.19 6.54
C GLY A 185 2.46 0.07 7.99
N MET A 186 3.65 0.60 8.30
CA MET A 186 4.18 0.63 9.67
C MET A 186 3.32 1.48 10.60
N ILE A 187 2.95 2.70 10.18
CA ILE A 187 2.07 3.59 10.97
C ILE A 187 0.71 2.93 11.22
N GLY A 188 0.12 2.33 10.17
CA GLY A 188 -1.15 1.61 10.26
C GLY A 188 -1.09 0.46 11.26
N HIS A 189 -0.01 -0.32 11.26
CA HIS A 189 0.21 -1.40 12.23
C HIS A 189 0.30 -0.88 13.67
N LEU A 190 1.10 0.16 13.92
CA LEU A 190 1.25 0.76 15.26
C LEU A 190 -0.08 1.32 15.79
N ARG A 191 -0.90 1.92 14.91
CA ARG A 191 -2.23 2.40 15.29
C ARG A 191 -3.18 1.25 15.62
N PHE A 192 -3.14 0.18 14.83
CA PHE A 192 -3.97 -1.00 15.05
C PHE A 192 -3.67 -1.67 16.41
N THR A 193 -2.39 -1.89 16.72
CA THR A 193 -1.99 -2.52 17.99
C THR A 193 -2.37 -1.66 19.21
N ARG A 194 -2.17 -0.34 19.13
CA ARG A 194 -2.62 0.60 20.18
C ARG A 194 -4.14 0.61 20.36
N LEU A 195 -4.90 0.53 19.26
CA LEU A 195 -6.36 0.49 19.31
C LEU A 195 -6.84 -0.78 20.01
N LEU A 196 -6.24 -1.93 19.69
CA LEU A 196 -6.59 -3.20 20.33
C LEU A 196 -6.27 -3.22 21.83
N ALA A 197 -5.10 -2.71 22.22
CA ALA A 197 -4.73 -2.60 23.64
C ALA A 197 -5.78 -1.82 24.44
N ARG A 198 -6.22 -0.67 23.94
CA ARG A 198 -7.28 0.14 24.58
C ARG A 198 -8.62 -0.59 24.71
N VAL A 199 -9.01 -1.38 23.71
CA VAL A 199 -10.24 -2.19 23.78
C VAL A 199 -10.13 -3.27 24.84
N GLN A 200 -8.97 -3.91 24.96
CA GLN A 200 -8.73 -4.95 25.95
C GLN A 200 -8.72 -4.39 27.38
N GLU A 201 -8.09 -3.23 27.60
CA GLU A 201 -8.13 -2.51 28.88
C GLU A 201 -9.56 -2.15 29.29
N ALA A 202 -10.35 -1.57 28.36
CA ALA A 202 -11.74 -1.22 28.61
C ALA A 202 -12.62 -2.44 28.92
N ARG A 203 -12.34 -3.59 28.29
CA ARG A 203 -13.04 -4.85 28.57
C ARG A 203 -12.71 -5.38 29.97
N ASN A 204 -11.43 -5.36 30.35
CA ASN A 204 -10.98 -5.83 31.66
C ASN A 204 -11.54 -4.97 32.80
N ALA A 205 -11.66 -3.66 32.58
CA ALA A 205 -12.25 -2.73 33.55
C ALA A 205 -13.77 -2.94 33.77
N GLN A 206 -14.47 -3.54 32.80
CA GLN A 206 -15.90 -3.85 32.91
C GLN A 206 -16.18 -5.22 33.56
N SER A 207 -15.15 -6.06 33.71
CA SER A 207 -15.27 -7.38 34.35
C SER A 207 -14.95 -7.37 35.85
N LEU A 208 -14.52 -6.23 36.40
CA LEU A 208 -14.29 -5.99 37.83
C LEU A 208 -15.49 -5.25 38.43
#